data_AF-A0A8J3PQ55-F1
#
_entry.id   AF-A0A8J3PQ55-F1
#
_cell.length_a   1.000
_cell.length_b   1.000
_cell.length_c   1.000
_cell.angle_alpha   90.00
_cell.angle_beta   90.00
_cell.angle_gamma   90.00
#
_symmetry.space_group_name_H-M   'P 1'
#
loop_
_entity.id
_entity.type
_entity.pdbx_description
1 polymer ?
#
loop_
_entity_poly.entity_id
_entity_poly.type
_entity_poly.pdbx_seq_one_letter_code
_entity_poly.pdbx_strand_id
1 'polypeptide(L)'
;MRRFFRYLAVAAFVGVVAIVAGAFATERVAIVVTHGVSMQPTYHQGDMVIVTKASSYHLGDIVAYHSPTVRDLVVLHRIIGGDANGYVFKGDHNQSIDPVEPTSRDLIGRARVHIPEGGRWLQRLTTPPALALIAFVLVMGGGTAVRTRRIVLQRRGRRNRTAMSRSTKRPGRMSLPRPSARTLLQVGAIVIAVAAVLDVALAALAWAGPAQRLIPAPQRTAPSVTFAYSAEVPRTPAYDGTVVTSPEPVFRKLAGRVDVHISYRGEPGSMVVDAAISAGNGWHTTLPLVDTTVFTQTSYDAVIPLDLDAIDARASAAAAAIGLPPGQATIAIQPRVTTADGATFAPSLKLILTPLQLSLASPSDKLIVKGTAKPGQPVLVPRTLGLSGHTIMTAATARTLSVVLALGILLAALVFVLVLRRSEPGGETAKIRQRYGSLLVRVNPMPTPAGRPVVNVPEFKTLVRLAERYELMIMYWSRNNIETYVVQDEGTTYVYRSDGSDSRTPLDLDALATL
;
A
#
# COMPACT_ATOMS: atom_id res chain seq x y z
N MET A 1 -6.05 -39.41 -3.39
CA MET A 1 -4.79 -38.65 -3.18
C MET A 1 -4.65 -37.37 -4.01
N ARG A 2 -4.69 -37.38 -5.35
CA ARG A 2 -4.44 -36.16 -6.17
C ARG A 2 -5.33 -34.94 -5.90
N ARG A 3 -6.57 -35.11 -5.40
CA ARG A 3 -7.45 -33.98 -5.01
C ARG A 3 -7.03 -33.35 -3.69
N PHE A 4 -6.62 -34.15 -2.72
CA PHE A 4 -6.13 -33.71 -1.41
C PHE A 4 -4.84 -32.88 -1.54
N PHE A 5 -3.87 -33.35 -2.33
CA PHE A 5 -2.64 -32.61 -2.62
C PHE A 5 -2.88 -31.27 -3.35
N ARG A 6 -3.98 -31.15 -4.12
CA ARG A 6 -4.34 -29.90 -4.81
C ARG A 6 -4.91 -28.86 -3.86
N TYR A 7 -5.83 -29.26 -2.97
CA TYR A 7 -6.34 -28.35 -1.93
C TYR A 7 -5.22 -27.94 -0.95
N LEU A 8 -4.33 -28.87 -0.63
CA LEU A 8 -3.15 -28.59 0.19
C LEU A 8 -2.20 -27.59 -0.50
N ALA A 9 -1.96 -27.72 -1.81
CA ALA A 9 -1.11 -26.79 -2.55
C ALA A 9 -1.71 -25.38 -2.65
N VAL A 10 -3.02 -25.26 -2.86
CA VAL A 10 -3.71 -23.95 -2.87
C VAL A 10 -3.72 -23.33 -1.47
N ALA A 11 -4.04 -24.11 -0.43
CA ALA A 11 -3.99 -23.63 0.95
C ALA A 11 -2.58 -23.21 1.37
N ALA A 12 -1.55 -23.97 0.97
CA ALA A 12 -0.16 -23.62 1.20
C ALA A 12 0.25 -22.33 0.46
N PHE A 13 -0.16 -22.18 -0.81
CA PHE A 13 0.10 -20.96 -1.57
C PHE A 13 -0.58 -19.72 -0.92
N VAL A 14 -1.84 -19.86 -0.52
CA VAL A 14 -2.57 -18.78 0.19
C VAL A 14 -1.94 -18.48 1.54
N GLY A 15 -1.53 -19.49 2.29
CA GLY A 15 -0.81 -19.32 3.56
C GLY A 15 0.51 -18.56 3.37
N VAL A 16 1.28 -18.89 2.33
CA VAL A 16 2.52 -18.18 1.98
C VAL A 16 2.23 -16.73 1.59
N VAL A 17 1.21 -16.47 0.78
CA VAL A 17 0.81 -15.10 0.41
C VAL A 17 0.38 -14.30 1.65
N ALA A 18 -0.38 -14.90 2.57
CA ALA A 18 -0.81 -14.25 3.81
C ALA A 18 0.36 -13.95 4.77
N ILE A 19 1.32 -14.87 4.90
CA ILE A 19 2.54 -14.66 5.70
C ILE A 19 3.39 -13.54 5.10
N VAL A 20 3.58 -13.55 3.78
CA VAL A 20 4.34 -12.51 3.07
C VAL A 20 3.65 -11.15 3.23
N ALA A 21 2.33 -11.08 3.03
CA ALA A 21 1.54 -9.87 3.23
C ALA A 21 1.62 -9.36 4.68
N GLY A 22 1.53 -10.26 5.66
CA GLY A 22 1.68 -9.94 7.08
C GLY A 22 3.08 -9.39 7.42
N ALA A 23 4.14 -9.98 6.86
CA ALA A 23 5.51 -9.50 7.04
C ALA A 23 5.69 -8.06 6.52
N PHE A 24 5.14 -7.75 5.34
CA PHE A 24 5.14 -6.38 4.80
C PHE A 24 4.25 -5.42 5.60
N ALA A 25 3.13 -5.89 6.14
CA ALA A 25 2.22 -5.06 6.96
C ALA A 25 2.84 -4.61 8.30
N THR A 26 3.83 -5.34 8.83
CA THR A 26 4.52 -4.95 10.08
C THR A 26 5.52 -3.80 9.93
N GLU A 27 5.72 -3.26 8.72
CA GLU A 27 6.76 -2.25 8.39
C GLU A 27 8.20 -2.67 8.74
N ARG A 28 8.43 -3.94 9.11
CA ARG A 28 9.76 -4.48 9.42
C ARG A 28 10.53 -4.90 8.18
N VAL A 29 9.83 -5.13 7.07
CA VAL A 29 10.38 -5.57 5.79
C VAL A 29 9.92 -4.61 4.71
N ALA A 30 10.86 -4.13 3.91
CA ALA A 30 10.58 -3.30 2.74
C ALA A 30 11.34 -3.80 1.52
N ILE A 31 10.79 -3.53 0.33
CA ILE A 31 11.44 -3.78 -0.95
C ILE A 31 11.96 -2.46 -1.49
N VAL A 32 13.23 -2.43 -1.86
CA VAL A 32 13.88 -1.32 -2.54
C VAL A 32 14.33 -1.79 -3.92
N VAL A 33 13.99 -1.04 -4.97
CA VAL A 33 14.49 -1.28 -6.32
C VAL A 33 15.61 -0.28 -6.59
N THR A 34 16.77 -0.78 -6.98
CA THR A 34 17.96 0.03 -7.20
C THR A 34 17.86 0.79 -8.52
N HIS A 35 18.17 2.08 -8.46
CA HIS A 35 18.21 2.97 -9.63
C HIS A 35 19.58 3.66 -9.68
N GLY A 36 20.20 3.68 -10.86
CA GLY A 36 21.52 4.29 -11.07
C GLY A 36 22.69 3.34 -10.84
N VAL A 37 23.88 3.94 -10.68
CA VAL A 37 25.18 3.24 -10.67
C VAL A 37 25.94 3.35 -9.35
N SER A 38 25.42 4.11 -8.38
CA SER A 38 26.16 4.51 -7.16
C SER A 38 26.61 3.35 -6.27
N MET A 39 25.96 2.19 -6.38
CA MET A 39 26.27 0.99 -5.62
C MET A 39 26.99 -0.10 -6.43
N GLN A 40 27.45 0.19 -7.65
CA GLN A 40 28.24 -0.77 -8.42
C GLN A 40 29.61 -1.01 -7.77
N PRO A 41 30.16 -2.24 -7.85
CA PRO A 41 29.62 -3.44 -8.51
C PRO A 41 28.65 -4.26 -7.64
N THR A 42 28.40 -3.84 -6.40
CA THR A 42 27.58 -4.60 -5.43
C THR A 42 26.11 -4.72 -5.84
N TYR A 43 25.51 -3.61 -6.30
CA TYR A 43 24.14 -3.58 -6.81
C TYR A 43 24.09 -2.90 -8.17
N HIS A 44 23.31 -3.49 -9.08
CA HIS A 44 23.11 -2.98 -10.42
C HIS A 44 21.71 -2.38 -10.57
N GLN A 45 21.52 -1.56 -11.62
CA GLN A 45 20.23 -0.95 -11.91
C GLN A 45 19.16 -2.00 -12.23
N GLY A 46 18.03 -1.92 -11.53
CA GLY A 46 16.89 -2.83 -11.69
C GLY A 46 16.96 -4.08 -10.81
N ASP A 47 17.95 -4.18 -9.92
CA ASP A 47 17.98 -5.19 -8.87
C ASP A 47 16.89 -4.91 -7.82
N MET A 48 16.46 -5.96 -7.15
CA MET A 48 15.58 -5.86 -6.00
C MET A 48 16.36 -6.20 -4.73
N VAL A 49 16.23 -5.35 -3.72
CA VAL A 49 16.84 -5.54 -2.42
C VAL A 49 15.74 -5.56 -1.37
N ILE A 50 15.69 -6.65 -0.59
CA ILE A 50 14.84 -6.73 0.59
C ILE A 50 15.63 -6.19 1.77
N VAL A 51 15.08 -5.13 2.38
CA VAL A 51 15.65 -4.50 3.57
C VAL A 51 14.80 -4.82 4.78
N THR A 52 15.46 -5.03 5.92
CA THR A 52 14.79 -5.32 7.19
C THR A 52 15.21 -4.31 8.25
N LYS A 53 14.24 -3.77 8.98
CA LYS A 53 14.49 -2.85 10.09
C LYS A 53 15.28 -3.56 11.19
N ALA A 54 16.36 -2.94 11.64
CA ALA A 54 17.22 -3.45 12.70
C ALA A 54 17.22 -2.50 13.90
N SER A 55 17.49 -3.03 15.10
CA SER A 55 17.64 -2.24 16.33
C SER A 55 18.96 -1.45 16.38
N SER A 56 19.98 -1.93 15.67
CA SER A 56 21.28 -1.27 15.50
C SER A 56 21.83 -1.50 14.10
N TYR A 57 22.65 -0.55 13.64
CA TYR A 57 23.33 -0.56 12.36
C TYR A 57 24.81 -0.32 12.59
N HIS A 58 25.66 -1.00 11.84
CA HIS A 58 27.10 -1.00 12.07
C HIS A 58 27.86 -0.51 10.84
N LEU A 59 29.13 -0.15 11.07
CA LEU A 59 30.07 0.18 10.02
C LEU A 59 30.09 -0.94 8.95
N GLY A 60 29.96 -0.56 7.68
CA GLY A 60 29.94 -1.48 6.55
C GLY A 60 28.57 -2.02 6.16
N ASP A 61 27.53 -1.82 6.98
CA ASP A 61 26.17 -2.21 6.63
C ASP A 61 25.66 -1.40 5.43
N ILE A 62 24.97 -2.07 4.51
CA ILE A 62 24.25 -1.41 3.41
C ILE A 62 22.82 -1.19 3.85
N VAL A 63 22.39 0.07 3.87
CA VAL A 63 21.13 0.48 4.48
C VAL A 63 20.36 1.39 3.55
N ALA A 64 19.06 1.16 3.47
CA ALA A 64 18.15 2.07 2.78
C ALA A 64 17.66 3.13 3.77
N TYR A 65 17.67 4.40 3.37
CA TYR A 65 17.22 5.51 4.18
C TYR A 65 16.47 6.56 3.34
N HIS A 66 15.64 7.36 4.01
CA HIS A 66 15.00 8.52 3.41
C HIS A 66 15.94 9.72 3.42
N SER A 67 16.16 10.36 2.27
CA SER A 67 17.00 11.55 2.20
C SER A 67 16.34 12.71 2.99
N PRO A 68 17.04 13.34 3.95
CA PRO A 68 16.49 14.48 4.68
C PRO A 68 16.38 15.74 3.82
N THR A 69 17.12 15.81 2.71
CA THR A 69 17.16 16.98 1.82
C THR A 69 16.21 16.84 0.61
N VAL A 70 15.95 15.61 0.15
CA VAL A 70 15.09 15.35 -1.03
C VAL A 70 13.90 14.49 -0.62
N ARG A 71 12.70 15.06 -0.69
CA ARG A 71 11.45 14.37 -0.32
C ARG A 71 11.22 13.16 -1.22
N ASP A 72 10.77 12.05 -0.63
CA ASP A 72 10.44 10.78 -1.28
C ASP A 72 11.61 10.06 -1.99
N LEU A 73 12.84 10.58 -1.86
CA LEU A 73 14.03 9.89 -2.34
C LEU A 73 14.50 8.86 -1.30
N VAL A 74 14.47 7.59 -1.70
CA VAL A 74 15.09 6.49 -0.95
C VAL A 74 16.47 6.22 -1.52
N VAL A 75 17.48 6.32 -0.67
CA VAL A 75 18.88 6.08 -1.03
C VAL A 75 19.35 4.79 -0.36
N LEU A 76 20.11 3.97 -1.08
CA LEU A 76 20.70 2.72 -0.58
C LEU A 76 22.21 2.84 -0.68
N HIS A 77 22.90 3.05 0.43
CA HIS A 77 24.36 3.20 0.47
C HIS A 77 24.98 2.48 1.69
N ARG A 78 26.31 2.45 1.74
CA ARG A 78 27.07 1.79 2.81
C ARG A 78 27.40 2.78 3.93
N ILE A 79 27.22 2.35 5.17
CA ILE A 79 27.68 3.10 6.35
C ILE A 79 29.19 3.06 6.41
N ILE A 80 29.83 4.23 6.42
CA ILE A 80 31.29 4.38 6.55
C ILE A 80 31.70 5.12 7.83
N GLY A 81 30.74 5.56 8.65
CA GLY A 81 31.00 6.20 9.93
C GLY A 81 29.73 6.70 10.60
N GLY A 82 29.88 7.40 11.72
CA GLY A 82 28.77 8.00 12.47
C GLY A 82 28.06 7.03 13.43
N ASP A 83 26.95 7.50 14.02
CA ASP A 83 26.17 6.77 15.01
C ASP A 83 24.65 7.04 14.88
N ALA A 84 23.85 6.62 15.87
CA ALA A 84 22.40 6.79 15.86
C ALA A 84 21.90 8.24 15.69
N ASN A 85 22.74 9.23 16.01
CA ASN A 85 22.44 10.66 15.85
C ASN A 85 22.80 11.20 14.47
N GLY A 86 23.53 10.44 13.66
CA GLY A 86 23.94 10.82 12.31
C GLY A 86 24.91 9.80 11.73
N TYR A 87 24.46 9.01 10.76
CA TYR A 87 25.31 8.05 10.05
C TYR A 87 25.92 8.70 8.81
N VAL A 88 27.19 8.39 8.54
CA VAL A 88 27.87 8.82 7.33
C VAL A 88 27.77 7.72 6.28
N PHE A 89 27.20 8.07 5.12
CA PHE A 89 26.99 7.15 4.01
C PHE A 89 27.90 7.43 2.83
N LYS A 90 28.20 6.37 2.09
CA LYS A 90 28.88 6.45 0.80
C LYS A 90 28.39 5.36 -0.13
N GLY A 91 28.09 5.72 -1.38
CA GLY A 91 27.88 4.74 -2.45
C GLY A 91 29.18 4.02 -2.79
N ASP A 92 29.14 2.71 -3.00
CA ASP A 92 30.32 1.89 -3.30
C ASP A 92 31.08 2.38 -4.55
N HIS A 93 30.37 2.96 -5.52
CA HIS A 93 30.93 3.53 -6.75
C HIS A 93 31.20 5.05 -6.66
N ASN A 94 30.72 5.73 -5.62
CA ASN A 94 30.85 7.18 -5.50
C ASN A 94 32.27 7.59 -5.09
N GLN A 95 32.79 8.69 -5.63
CA GLN A 95 34.10 9.23 -5.25
C GLN A 95 34.04 10.09 -3.97
N SER A 96 32.90 10.71 -3.70
CA SER A 96 32.64 11.52 -2.51
C SER A 96 31.73 10.80 -1.51
N ILE A 97 31.78 11.22 -0.26
CA ILE A 97 30.79 10.86 0.77
C ILE A 97 29.46 11.55 0.50
N ASP A 98 28.38 11.00 1.02
CA ASP A 98 27.08 11.63 0.89
C ASP A 98 27.03 12.92 1.75
N PRO A 99 26.43 14.01 1.24
CA PRO A 99 26.39 15.30 1.94
C PRO A 99 25.38 15.36 3.09
N VAL A 100 24.69 14.25 3.36
CA VAL A 100 23.62 14.14 4.38
C VAL A 100 24.00 13.10 5.41
N GLU A 101 23.62 13.34 6.66
CA GLU A 101 23.87 12.43 7.79
C GLU A 101 22.52 12.01 8.40
N PRO A 102 21.87 10.96 7.86
CA PRO A 102 20.57 10.49 8.34
C PRO A 102 20.69 9.92 9.75
N THR A 103 19.68 10.14 10.58
CA THR A 103 19.61 9.57 11.93
C THR A 103 19.06 8.15 11.89
N SER A 104 19.12 7.41 13.00
CA SER A 104 18.46 6.11 13.13
C SER A 104 16.96 6.10 12.80
N ARG A 105 16.28 7.25 12.86
CA ARG A 105 14.84 7.37 12.53
C ARG A 105 14.58 7.41 11.03
N ASP A 106 15.56 7.83 10.25
CA ASP A 106 15.45 7.99 8.80
C ASP A 106 15.78 6.69 8.05
N LEU A 107 16.32 5.69 8.77
CA LEU A 107 16.67 4.38 8.25
C LEU A 107 15.44 3.49 8.07
N ILE A 108 15.26 3.00 6.84
CA ILE A 108 14.21 2.05 6.46
C ILE A 108 14.61 0.64 6.92
N GLY A 109 15.85 0.23 6.64
CA GLY A 109 16.35 -1.08 7.02
C GLY A 109 17.65 -1.47 6.36
N ARG A 110 18.31 -2.49 6.92
CA ARG A 110 19.55 -3.08 6.41
C ARG A 110 19.22 -4.08 5.31
N ALA A 111 19.98 -4.05 4.23
CA ALA A 111 19.90 -5.03 3.15
C ALA A 111 20.14 -6.46 3.68
N ARG A 112 19.25 -7.39 3.30
CA ARG A 112 19.34 -8.81 3.69
C ARG A 112 19.37 -9.74 2.49
N VAL A 113 18.53 -9.47 1.49
CA VAL A 113 18.42 -10.31 0.30
C VAL A 113 18.58 -9.44 -0.93
N HIS A 114 19.45 -9.88 -1.82
CA HIS A 114 19.68 -9.28 -3.14
C HIS A 114 19.14 -10.23 -4.20
N ILE A 115 18.30 -9.71 -5.08
CA ILE A 115 17.75 -10.44 -6.22
C ILE A 115 18.17 -9.69 -7.48
N PRO A 116 19.17 -10.19 -8.22
CA PRO A 116 19.58 -9.63 -9.50
C PRO A 116 18.38 -9.51 -10.46
N GLU A 117 18.23 -8.36 -11.10
CA GLU A 117 17.12 -8.01 -12.00
C GLU A 117 15.71 -8.14 -11.42
N GLY A 118 15.58 -8.38 -10.10
CA GLY A 118 14.30 -8.67 -9.47
C GLY A 118 13.27 -7.55 -9.64
N GLY A 119 13.72 -6.29 -9.71
CA GLY A 119 12.84 -5.14 -9.94
C GLY A 119 12.17 -5.19 -11.31
N ARG A 120 12.88 -5.66 -12.34
CA ARG A 120 12.33 -5.82 -13.70
C ARG A 120 11.30 -6.95 -13.77
N TRP A 121 11.57 -8.06 -13.08
CA TRP A 121 10.62 -9.18 -12.98
C TRP A 121 9.36 -8.79 -12.22
N LEU A 122 9.50 -8.08 -11.10
CA LEU A 122 8.38 -7.58 -10.34
C LEU A 122 7.50 -6.67 -11.21
N GLN A 123 8.10 -5.68 -11.89
CA GLN A 123 7.38 -4.79 -12.80
C GLN A 123 6.57 -5.55 -13.86
N ARG A 124 7.16 -6.58 -14.48
CA ARG A 124 6.46 -7.42 -15.48
C ARG A 124 5.28 -8.19 -14.87
N LEU A 125 5.47 -8.79 -13.70
CA LEU A 125 4.44 -9.60 -13.03
C LEU A 125 3.30 -8.77 -12.43
N THR A 126 3.57 -7.51 -12.07
CA THR A 126 2.55 -6.58 -11.55
C THR A 126 1.79 -5.81 -12.63
N THR A 127 2.05 -6.07 -13.91
CA THR A 127 1.27 -5.44 -14.99
C THR A 127 -0.18 -5.96 -14.98
N PRO A 128 -1.19 -5.12 -15.29
CA PRO A 128 -2.59 -5.55 -15.34
C PRO A 128 -2.85 -6.81 -16.19
N PRO A 129 -2.21 -7.00 -17.37
CA PRO A 129 -2.36 -8.23 -18.15
C PRO A 129 -1.72 -9.45 -17.48
N ALA A 130 -0.57 -9.30 -16.82
CA ALA A 130 0.09 -10.40 -16.11
C ALA A 130 -0.72 -10.83 -14.88
N LEU A 131 -1.26 -9.87 -14.12
CA LEU A 131 -2.18 -10.16 -13.01
C LEU A 131 -3.46 -10.85 -13.50
N ALA A 132 -4.03 -10.39 -14.61
CA ALA A 132 -5.17 -11.04 -15.24
C ALA A 132 -4.84 -12.48 -15.69
N LEU A 133 -3.63 -12.73 -16.21
CA LEU A 133 -3.18 -14.06 -16.61
C LEU A 133 -2.91 -14.97 -15.40
N ILE A 134 -2.33 -14.47 -14.32
CA ILE A 134 -2.14 -15.22 -13.07
C ILE A 134 -3.50 -15.59 -12.47
N ALA A 135 -4.43 -14.63 -12.41
CA ALA A 135 -5.81 -14.87 -11.99
C ALA A 135 -6.50 -15.89 -12.91
N PHE A 136 -6.33 -15.75 -14.22
CA PHE A 136 -6.86 -16.68 -15.21
C PHE A 136 -6.26 -18.08 -15.06
N VAL A 137 -4.97 -18.24 -14.82
CA VAL A 137 -4.32 -19.55 -14.60
C VAL A 137 -4.76 -20.17 -13.28
N LEU A 138 -4.96 -19.38 -12.22
CA LEU A 138 -5.52 -19.87 -10.95
C LEU A 138 -6.97 -20.35 -11.12
N VAL A 139 -7.77 -19.63 -11.90
CA VAL A 139 -9.18 -19.98 -12.19
C VAL A 139 -9.27 -21.15 -13.18
N MET A 140 -8.48 -21.14 -14.24
CA MET A 140 -8.55 -22.08 -15.38
C MET A 140 -7.69 -23.33 -15.18
N GLY A 141 -6.56 -23.23 -14.48
CA GLY A 141 -5.78 -24.37 -13.98
C GLY A 141 -6.55 -25.21 -12.94
N GLY A 142 -7.63 -24.67 -12.39
CA GLY A 142 -8.64 -25.42 -11.64
C GLY A 142 -9.57 -26.29 -12.52
N GLY A 143 -9.76 -25.93 -13.79
CA GLY A 143 -10.91 -26.35 -14.60
C GLY A 143 -10.65 -27.17 -15.88
N THR A 144 -9.42 -27.36 -16.36
CA THR A 144 -9.20 -28.05 -17.65
C THR A 144 -8.27 -29.26 -17.58
N ALA A 145 -8.73 -30.32 -16.91
CA ALA A 145 -8.42 -31.67 -17.38
C ALA A 145 -9.58 -32.14 -18.28
N VAL A 146 -9.79 -31.43 -19.40
CA VAL A 146 -10.51 -32.03 -20.53
C VAL A 146 -9.66 -33.21 -20.95
N ARG A 147 -10.17 -34.40 -20.64
CA ARG A 147 -9.55 -35.69 -20.95
C ARG A 147 -9.69 -35.92 -22.46
N THR A 148 -8.97 -35.14 -23.26
CA THR A 148 -8.81 -35.38 -24.68
C THR A 148 -7.80 -36.50 -24.87
N ARG A 149 -8.27 -37.57 -25.54
CA ARG A 149 -7.53 -38.68 -26.17
C ARG A 149 -7.19 -39.90 -25.28
N ARG A 150 -7.99 -40.95 -25.46
CA ARG A 150 -7.63 -42.11 -26.31
C ARG A 150 -8.89 -42.91 -26.66
N ILE A 151 -9.48 -42.57 -27.80
CA ILE A 151 -10.22 -43.54 -28.62
C ILE A 151 -9.46 -43.56 -29.94
N VAL A 152 -8.53 -44.49 -30.07
CA VAL A 152 -7.93 -44.89 -31.35
C VAL A 152 -7.82 -46.41 -31.33
N LEU A 153 -8.73 -47.02 -32.09
CA LEU A 153 -8.56 -48.21 -32.92
C LEU A 153 -7.94 -49.45 -32.27
N GLN A 154 -8.78 -50.47 -32.07
CA GLN A 154 -8.54 -51.76 -32.72
C GLN A 154 -9.87 -52.30 -33.26
N ARG A 155 -10.05 -52.07 -34.57
CA ARG A 155 -10.85 -52.94 -35.44
C ARG A 155 -10.14 -54.30 -35.50
N ARG A 156 -10.82 -55.38 -35.14
CA ARG A 156 -10.65 -56.68 -35.82
C ARG A 156 -11.87 -57.58 -35.59
N GLY A 157 -12.61 -57.80 -36.68
CA GLY A 157 -13.38 -59.01 -36.95
C GLY A 157 -14.74 -59.15 -36.27
N ARG A 158 -15.83 -58.90 -37.00
CA ARG A 158 -16.48 -59.97 -37.78
C ARG A 158 -17.50 -59.40 -38.76
N ARG A 159 -17.36 -59.86 -40.00
CA ARG A 159 -18.12 -59.55 -41.19
C ARG A 159 -19.38 -60.43 -41.20
N ASN A 160 -20.58 -59.86 -41.32
CA ASN A 160 -21.55 -60.19 -42.40
C ASN A 160 -22.94 -59.56 -42.20
N ARG A 161 -23.42 -58.92 -43.29
CA ARG A 161 -24.77 -58.95 -43.90
C ARG A 161 -25.95 -58.45 -43.02
N THR A 162 -26.87 -57.57 -43.44
CA THR A 162 -27.32 -57.07 -44.75
C THR A 162 -28.33 -55.92 -44.53
N ALA A 163 -28.62 -55.18 -45.61
CA ALA A 163 -29.84 -54.41 -45.90
C ALA A 163 -30.03 -52.95 -45.41
N MET A 164 -29.89 -52.05 -46.40
CA MET A 164 -30.64 -50.82 -46.71
C MET A 164 -31.51 -50.13 -45.64
N SER A 165 -31.26 -48.84 -45.45
CA SER A 165 -32.21 -47.79 -45.87
C SER A 165 -31.51 -46.44 -46.01
N ARG A 166 -31.76 -45.75 -47.14
CA ARG A 166 -31.37 -44.36 -47.38
C ARG A 166 -32.23 -43.46 -46.50
N SER A 167 -31.60 -42.71 -45.60
CA SER A 167 -32.22 -41.55 -44.96
C SER A 167 -31.25 -40.37 -45.02
N THR A 168 -31.78 -39.26 -45.52
CA THR A 168 -31.14 -37.99 -45.81
C THR A 168 -30.65 -37.32 -44.53
N LYS A 169 -29.31 -37.20 -44.38
CA LYS A 169 -28.71 -36.46 -43.27
C LYS A 169 -28.87 -34.95 -43.50
N ARG A 170 -29.77 -34.32 -42.75
CA ARG A 170 -29.73 -32.88 -42.45
C ARG A 170 -28.43 -32.53 -41.71
N PRO A 171 -27.86 -31.33 -41.88
CA PRO A 171 -26.65 -30.93 -41.17
C PRO A 171 -26.99 -30.75 -39.69
N GLY A 172 -26.39 -31.59 -38.84
CA GLY A 172 -26.55 -31.51 -37.39
C GLY A 172 -25.93 -30.23 -36.86
N ARG A 173 -26.76 -29.39 -36.24
CA ARG A 173 -26.29 -28.28 -35.40
C ARG A 173 -25.38 -28.86 -34.31
N MET A 174 -24.15 -28.38 -34.26
CA MET A 174 -23.18 -28.73 -33.22
C MET A 174 -23.71 -28.22 -31.88
N SER A 175 -24.35 -29.10 -31.10
CA SER A 175 -24.79 -28.79 -29.74
C SER A 175 -23.56 -28.80 -28.82
N LEU A 176 -23.20 -27.62 -28.31
CA LEU A 176 -22.20 -27.49 -27.25
C LEU A 176 -22.65 -28.36 -26.06
N PRO A 177 -21.77 -29.20 -25.48
CA PRO A 177 -22.12 -30.02 -24.34
C PRO A 177 -22.46 -29.10 -23.16
N ARG A 178 -23.72 -29.14 -22.70
CA ARG A 178 -24.16 -28.41 -21.51
C ARG A 178 -23.42 -28.99 -20.29
N PRO A 179 -22.74 -28.16 -19.48
CA PRO A 179 -22.05 -28.64 -18.29
C PRO A 179 -23.06 -29.24 -17.32
N SER A 180 -22.67 -30.34 -16.66
CA SER A 180 -23.52 -30.96 -15.65
C SER A 180 -23.77 -29.99 -14.48
N ALA A 181 -24.93 -30.08 -13.83
CA ALA A 181 -25.28 -29.23 -12.68
C ALA A 181 -24.22 -29.27 -11.57
N ARG A 182 -23.56 -30.43 -11.37
CA ARG A 182 -22.45 -30.59 -10.41
C ARG A 182 -21.22 -29.77 -10.79
N THR A 183 -20.91 -29.64 -12.09
CA THR A 183 -19.78 -28.83 -12.58
C THR A 183 -20.04 -27.35 -12.34
N LEU A 184 -21.27 -26.88 -12.58
CA LEU A 184 -21.66 -25.49 -12.33
C LEU A 184 -21.59 -25.15 -10.84
N LEU A 185 -22.04 -26.05 -9.97
CA LEU A 185 -21.95 -25.86 -8.52
C LEU A 185 -20.49 -25.80 -8.01
N GLN A 186 -19.61 -26.65 -8.55
CA GLN A 186 -18.19 -26.62 -8.18
C GLN A 186 -17.49 -25.33 -8.61
N VAL A 187 -17.78 -24.85 -9.83
CA VAL A 187 -17.24 -23.57 -10.31
C VAL A 187 -17.77 -22.41 -9.46
N GLY A 188 -19.06 -22.40 -9.13
CA GLY A 188 -19.65 -21.40 -8.23
C GLY A 188 -18.98 -21.36 -6.85
N ALA A 189 -18.76 -22.52 -6.22
CA ALA A 189 -18.07 -22.60 -4.94
C ALA A 189 -16.63 -22.04 -5.00
N ILE A 190 -15.89 -22.35 -6.07
CA ILE A 190 -14.52 -21.87 -6.26
C ILE A 190 -14.50 -20.36 -6.44
N VAL A 191 -15.41 -19.80 -7.25
CA VAL A 191 -15.50 -18.35 -7.49
C VAL A 191 -15.79 -17.60 -6.19
N ILE A 192 -16.74 -18.09 -5.38
CA ILE A 192 -17.07 -17.50 -4.08
C ILE A 192 -15.85 -17.57 -3.14
N ALA A 193 -15.14 -18.70 -3.09
CA ALA A 193 -13.96 -18.85 -2.24
C ALA A 193 -12.80 -17.93 -2.65
N VAL A 194 -12.53 -17.80 -3.95
CA VAL A 194 -11.49 -16.90 -4.47
C VAL A 194 -11.84 -15.44 -4.17
N ALA A 195 -13.10 -15.04 -4.39
CA ALA A 195 -13.57 -13.69 -4.08
C ALA A 195 -13.42 -13.38 -2.57
N ALA A 196 -13.76 -14.34 -1.69
CA ALA A 196 -13.59 -14.18 -0.24
C ALA A 196 -12.13 -13.95 0.17
N VAL A 197 -11.19 -14.69 -0.43
CA VAL A 197 -9.76 -14.52 -0.13
C VAL A 197 -9.25 -13.16 -0.61
N LEU A 198 -9.66 -12.71 -1.80
CA LEU A 198 -9.29 -11.40 -2.33
C LEU A 198 -9.84 -10.25 -1.47
N ASP A 199 -11.08 -10.38 -1.01
CA ASP A 199 -11.70 -9.41 -0.10
C ASP A 199 -10.98 -9.36 1.26
N VAL A 200 -10.63 -10.51 1.85
CA VAL A 200 -9.86 -10.54 3.10
C VAL A 200 -8.49 -9.88 2.94
N ALA A 201 -7.81 -10.08 1.81
CA ALA A 201 -6.54 -9.40 1.54
C ALA A 201 -6.71 -7.88 1.41
N LEU A 202 -7.76 -7.43 0.72
CA LEU A 202 -8.09 -6.00 0.61
C LEU A 202 -8.44 -5.41 1.98
N ALA A 203 -9.22 -6.11 2.80
CA ALA A 203 -9.57 -5.72 4.16
C ALA A 203 -8.32 -5.60 5.04
N ALA A 204 -7.44 -6.60 5.00
CA ALA A 204 -6.20 -6.55 5.76
C ALA A 204 -5.37 -5.30 5.39
N LEU A 205 -5.22 -4.99 4.10
CA LEU A 205 -4.47 -3.82 3.63
C LEU A 205 -5.14 -2.49 3.99
N ALA A 206 -6.48 -2.42 3.92
CA ALA A 206 -7.24 -1.20 4.17
C ALA A 206 -7.39 -0.87 5.68
N TRP A 207 -7.34 -1.87 6.55
CA TRP A 207 -7.40 -1.71 8.01
C TRP A 207 -6.05 -1.85 8.73
N ALA A 208 -4.96 -2.19 8.02
CA ALA A 208 -3.60 -2.27 8.58
C ALA A 208 -3.09 -0.94 9.18
N GLY A 209 -3.78 0.17 9.00
CA GLY A 209 -3.52 1.39 9.77
C GLY A 209 -4.59 2.45 9.58
N PRO A 210 -4.38 3.66 10.13
CA PRO A 210 -5.37 4.73 10.12
C PRO A 210 -5.69 5.19 8.69
N ALA A 211 -6.93 5.68 8.48
CA ALA A 211 -7.40 6.15 7.19
C ALA A 211 -6.66 7.42 6.71
N GLN A 212 -6.05 8.14 7.64
CA GLN A 212 -5.26 9.34 7.42
C GLN A 212 -3.87 9.13 8.02
N ARG A 213 -2.85 9.67 7.34
CA ARG A 213 -1.47 9.69 7.83
C ARG A 213 -1.03 11.13 8.02
N LEU A 214 -0.37 11.40 9.13
CA LEU A 214 0.34 12.66 9.35
C LEU A 214 1.58 12.63 8.48
N ILE A 215 1.67 13.58 7.54
CA ILE A 215 2.89 13.80 6.77
C ILE A 215 3.52 15.08 7.30
N PRO A 216 4.84 15.11 7.56
CA PRO A 216 5.55 16.35 7.86
C PRO A 216 5.23 17.37 6.76
N ALA A 217 4.72 18.54 7.14
CA ALA A 217 4.57 19.61 6.18
C ALA A 217 5.96 20.02 5.67
N PRO A 218 6.02 20.53 4.42
CA PRO A 218 7.26 21.09 3.89
C PRO A 218 7.91 22.02 4.91
N GLN A 219 9.22 21.88 5.13
CA GLN A 219 9.96 22.78 6.01
C GLN A 219 9.78 24.21 5.48
N ARG A 220 9.36 25.12 6.35
CA ARG A 220 9.29 26.54 5.97
C ARG A 220 10.72 27.04 5.77
N THR A 221 10.93 27.80 4.70
CA THR A 221 12.24 28.37 4.37
C THR A 221 12.77 29.14 5.57
N ALA A 222 14.02 28.86 5.98
CA ALA A 222 14.65 29.61 7.05
C ALA A 222 14.71 31.11 6.68
N PRO A 223 14.27 32.02 7.55
CA PRO A 223 14.44 33.45 7.29
C PRO A 223 15.93 33.77 7.21
N SER A 224 16.29 34.74 6.38
CA SER A 224 17.67 35.21 6.25
C SER A 224 17.71 36.72 6.08
N VAL A 225 18.70 37.36 6.67
CA VAL A 225 19.04 38.76 6.43
C VAL A 225 20.45 38.82 5.85
N THR A 226 20.59 39.57 4.77
CA THR A 226 21.88 39.95 4.21
C THR A 226 22.14 41.41 4.55
N PHE A 227 23.26 41.66 5.19
CA PHE A 227 23.78 42.99 5.47
C PHE A 227 24.82 43.36 4.43
N ALA A 228 24.77 44.60 3.96
CA ALA A 228 25.85 45.23 3.24
C ALA A 228 25.94 46.69 3.71
N TYR A 229 27.09 47.31 3.52
CA TYR A 229 27.21 48.74 3.75
C TYR A 229 28.00 49.38 2.61
N SER A 230 27.68 50.63 2.32
CA SER A 230 28.35 51.41 1.29
C SER A 230 28.56 52.85 1.73
N ALA A 231 29.65 53.46 1.29
CA ALA A 231 29.91 54.88 1.50
C ALA A 231 30.52 55.50 0.24
N GLU A 232 30.04 56.68 -0.13
CA GLU A 232 30.68 57.49 -1.16
C GLU A 232 31.95 58.12 -0.59
N VAL A 233 33.04 58.02 -1.34
CA VAL A 233 34.36 58.56 -0.96
C VAL A 233 34.97 59.35 -2.12
N PRO A 234 35.73 60.42 -1.83
CA PRO A 234 36.51 61.09 -2.86
C PRO A 234 37.61 60.17 -3.40
N ARG A 235 38.03 60.40 -4.64
CA ARG A 235 39.16 59.67 -5.24
C ARG A 235 40.44 59.98 -4.45
N THR A 236 40.99 58.96 -3.81
CA THR A 236 42.23 59.05 -3.04
C THR A 236 43.01 57.74 -3.17
N PRO A 237 44.33 57.71 -2.91
CA PRO A 237 45.10 56.46 -2.90
C PRO A 237 44.66 55.42 -1.85
N ALA A 238 43.71 55.76 -0.95
CA ALA A 238 43.19 54.83 0.04
C ALA A 238 42.17 53.84 -0.53
N TYR A 239 41.53 54.18 -1.66
CA TYR A 239 40.55 53.34 -2.34
C TYR A 239 40.73 53.43 -3.86
N ASP A 240 40.60 52.29 -4.55
CA ASP A 240 40.70 52.24 -6.02
C ASP A 240 39.45 52.83 -6.74
N GLY A 241 38.41 53.19 -5.98
CA GLY A 241 37.12 53.69 -6.49
C GLY A 241 36.57 54.89 -5.71
N THR A 242 35.34 55.28 -6.05
CA THR A 242 34.59 56.38 -5.39
C THR A 242 33.50 55.87 -4.44
N VAL A 243 33.38 54.55 -4.29
CA VAL A 243 32.43 53.91 -3.40
C VAL A 243 33.15 52.77 -2.68
N VAL A 244 33.08 52.78 -1.35
CA VAL A 244 33.58 51.70 -0.49
C VAL A 244 32.41 50.78 -0.19
N THR A 245 32.63 49.47 -0.22
CA THR A 245 31.58 48.49 0.10
C THR A 245 32.07 47.46 1.11
N SER A 246 31.16 46.88 1.88
CA SER A 246 31.47 45.77 2.78
C SER A 246 32.17 44.63 2.03
N PRO A 247 33.22 43.99 2.60
CA PRO A 247 33.66 44.08 3.99
C PRO A 247 34.79 45.10 4.26
N GLU A 248 35.08 45.99 3.32
CA GLU A 248 36.20 46.94 3.44
C GLU A 248 35.96 47.93 4.59
N PRO A 249 37.02 48.37 5.31
CA PRO A 249 36.88 49.42 6.32
C PRO A 249 36.58 50.76 5.66
N VAL A 250 35.75 51.59 6.30
CA VAL A 250 35.44 52.96 5.86
C VAL A 250 36.28 53.94 6.67
N PHE A 251 37.21 54.65 6.03
CA PHE A 251 38.06 55.65 6.69
C PHE A 251 37.29 56.95 6.93
N ARG A 252 37.22 57.38 8.19
CA ARG A 252 36.36 58.51 8.62
C ARG A 252 36.77 59.87 8.08
N LYS A 253 38.05 60.04 7.72
CA LYS A 253 38.52 61.26 7.04
C LYS A 253 37.91 61.42 5.63
N LEU A 254 37.48 60.32 5.02
CA LEU A 254 37.00 60.25 3.65
C LEU A 254 35.47 60.15 3.56
N ALA A 255 34.81 59.58 4.58
CA ALA A 255 33.35 59.51 4.68
C ALA A 255 32.88 59.62 6.14
N GLY A 256 31.96 60.55 6.40
CA GLY A 256 31.26 60.72 7.69
C GLY A 256 29.90 60.02 7.76
N ARG A 257 29.40 59.51 6.63
CA ARG A 257 28.12 58.79 6.52
C ARG A 257 28.31 57.46 5.80
N VAL A 258 27.58 56.44 6.26
CA VAL A 258 27.56 55.11 5.67
C VAL A 258 26.11 54.66 5.51
N ASP A 259 25.76 54.15 4.33
CA ASP A 259 24.44 53.56 4.10
C ASP A 259 24.50 52.06 4.35
N VAL A 260 23.68 51.58 5.29
CA VAL A 260 23.57 50.16 5.62
C VAL A 260 22.37 49.58 4.90
N HIS A 261 22.63 48.60 4.05
CA HIS A 261 21.64 47.86 3.28
C HIS A 261 21.28 46.58 4.04
N ILE A 262 19.99 46.38 4.26
CA ILE A 262 19.41 45.20 4.89
C ILE A 262 18.46 44.55 3.90
N SER A 263 18.81 43.36 3.43
CA SER A 263 17.97 42.54 2.55
C SER A 263 17.45 41.33 3.30
N TYR A 264 16.17 41.37 3.68
CA TYR A 264 15.46 40.26 4.30
C TYR A 264 14.83 39.35 3.24
N ARG A 265 14.92 38.04 3.47
CA ARG A 265 14.17 37.00 2.75
C ARG A 265 13.55 36.04 3.75
N GLY A 266 12.24 35.85 3.69
CA GLY A 266 11.51 34.98 4.60
C GLY A 266 10.00 35.20 4.53
N GLU A 267 9.29 34.80 5.57
CA GLU A 267 7.84 35.02 5.66
C GLU A 267 7.51 36.52 5.86
N PRO A 268 6.36 36.99 5.34
CA PRO A 268 5.86 38.34 5.58
C PRO A 268 5.67 38.67 7.06
N GLY A 269 5.77 39.94 7.42
CA GLY A 269 5.68 40.37 8.81
C GLY A 269 5.93 41.86 8.99
N SER A 270 6.36 42.23 10.20
CA SER A 270 6.84 43.57 10.52
C SER A 270 8.34 43.55 10.82
N MET A 271 9.03 44.62 10.45
CA MET A 271 10.43 44.85 10.79
C MET A 271 10.56 46.15 11.58
N VAL A 272 11.34 46.11 12.65
CA VAL A 272 11.87 47.29 13.34
C VAL A 272 13.40 47.18 13.33
N VAL A 273 14.10 48.30 13.19
CA VAL A 273 15.58 48.28 13.19
C VAL A 273 16.11 49.26 14.22
N ASP A 274 16.91 48.72 15.14
CA ASP A 274 17.57 49.48 16.19
C ASP A 274 19.09 49.39 16.04
N ALA A 275 19.80 50.46 16.37
CA ALA A 275 21.24 50.46 16.60
C ALA A 275 21.52 50.47 18.10
N ALA A 276 22.09 49.37 18.62
CA ALA A 276 22.65 49.35 19.97
C ALA A 276 24.12 49.77 19.90
N ILE A 277 24.42 50.94 20.44
CA ILE A 277 25.77 51.50 20.51
C ILE A 277 26.31 51.24 21.91
N SER A 278 27.54 50.74 22.00
CA SER A 278 28.20 50.45 23.27
C SER A 278 29.68 50.79 23.23
N ALA A 279 30.30 50.97 24.38
CA ALA A 279 31.74 51.17 24.51
C ALA A 279 32.34 50.19 25.53
N GLY A 280 33.65 49.96 25.45
CA GLY A 280 34.36 49.02 26.33
C GLY A 280 34.35 49.40 27.82
N ASN A 281 33.87 50.59 28.16
CA ASN A 281 33.69 51.10 29.51
C ASN A 281 32.33 50.72 30.14
N GLY A 282 31.50 49.94 29.44
CA GLY A 282 30.19 49.50 29.93
C GLY A 282 29.02 50.43 29.60
N TRP A 283 29.28 51.60 28.99
CA TRP A 283 28.20 52.46 28.49
C TRP A 283 27.50 51.82 27.29
N HIS A 284 26.17 51.96 27.25
CA HIS A 284 25.35 51.56 26.11
C HIS A 284 24.16 52.50 25.89
N THR A 285 23.72 52.62 24.65
CA THR A 285 22.53 53.38 24.24
C THR A 285 21.88 52.70 23.04
N THR A 286 20.56 52.83 22.91
CA THR A 286 19.82 52.30 21.76
C THR A 286 19.26 53.48 20.97
N LEU A 287 19.49 53.47 19.66
CA LEU A 287 18.97 54.44 18.72
C LEU A 287 17.99 53.73 17.76
N PRO A 288 16.70 54.11 17.74
CA PRO A 288 15.79 53.59 16.73
C PRO A 288 16.21 54.14 15.36
N LEU A 289 16.41 53.25 14.38
CA LEU A 289 16.79 53.61 13.01
C LEU A 289 15.59 53.59 12.07
N VAL A 290 14.73 52.58 12.21
CA VAL A 290 13.54 52.38 11.37
C VAL A 290 12.38 51.97 12.27
N ASP A 291 11.28 52.73 12.20
CA ASP A 291 10.04 52.40 12.90
C ASP A 291 9.41 51.10 12.37
N THR A 292 8.42 50.59 13.10
CA THR A 292 7.75 49.33 12.74
C THR A 292 7.12 49.45 11.34
N THR A 293 7.70 48.74 10.38
CA THR A 293 7.26 48.72 8.99
C THR A 293 6.71 47.34 8.65
N VAL A 294 5.46 47.30 8.17
CA VAL A 294 4.79 46.05 7.79
C VAL A 294 5.00 45.80 6.29
N PHE A 295 5.35 44.57 5.94
CA PHE A 295 5.54 44.15 4.56
C PHE A 295 4.81 42.82 4.30
N THR A 296 4.22 42.70 3.11
CA THR A 296 3.42 41.53 2.69
C THR A 296 4.18 40.59 1.76
N GLN A 297 5.35 41.00 1.28
CA GLN A 297 6.19 40.23 0.37
C GLN A 297 7.13 39.28 1.13
N THR A 298 7.69 38.29 0.43
CA THR A 298 8.68 37.35 1.01
C THR A 298 10.11 37.90 1.01
N SER A 299 10.29 39.12 0.53
CA SER A 299 11.52 39.89 0.60
C SER A 299 11.24 41.32 1.02
N TYR A 300 12.17 41.92 1.74
CA TYR A 300 12.10 43.32 2.14
C TYR A 300 13.51 43.90 2.18
N ASP A 301 13.71 45.02 1.48
CA ASP A 301 14.98 45.72 1.41
C ASP A 301 14.85 47.08 2.11
N ALA A 302 15.82 47.42 2.96
CA ALA A 302 15.90 48.69 3.65
C ALA A 302 17.31 49.28 3.53
N VAL A 303 17.39 50.59 3.31
CA VAL A 303 18.63 51.36 3.31
C VAL A 303 18.59 52.34 4.46
N ILE A 304 19.56 52.24 5.36
CA ILE A 304 19.60 53.00 6.60
C ILE A 304 20.84 53.91 6.57
N PRO A 305 20.67 55.23 6.44
CA PRO A 305 21.78 56.15 6.52
C PRO A 305 22.28 56.24 7.97
N LEU A 306 23.56 55.96 8.17
CA LEU A 306 24.23 56.00 9.45
C LEU A 306 25.18 57.20 9.50
N ASP A 307 24.91 58.14 10.40
CA ASP A 307 25.78 59.30 10.65
C ASP A 307 26.86 58.91 11.66
N LEU A 308 28.09 58.70 11.17
CA LEU A 308 29.19 58.23 12.01
C LEU A 308 29.66 59.30 12.98
N ASP A 309 29.57 60.56 12.58
CA ASP A 309 30.01 61.70 13.40
C ASP A 309 29.04 61.94 14.55
N ALA A 310 27.74 61.81 14.31
CA ALA A 310 26.73 61.88 15.36
C ALA A 310 26.88 60.75 16.40
N ILE A 311 27.19 59.52 15.94
CA ILE A 311 27.40 58.37 16.82
C ILE A 311 28.66 58.55 17.67
N ASP A 312 29.76 58.99 17.05
CA ASP A 312 31.02 59.25 17.74
C ASP A 312 30.91 60.41 18.75
N ALA A 313 30.21 61.49 18.37
CA ALA A 313 29.92 62.61 19.27
C ALA A 313 29.11 62.15 20.49
N ARG A 314 28.12 61.27 20.28
CA ARG A 314 27.31 60.71 21.38
C ARG A 314 28.14 59.80 22.29
N ALA A 315 28.98 58.93 21.73
CA ALA A 315 29.88 58.08 22.52
C ALA A 315 30.91 58.90 23.30
N SER A 316 31.46 59.95 22.69
CA SER A 316 32.42 60.86 23.33
C SER A 316 31.77 61.68 24.44
N ALA A 317 30.54 62.18 24.25
CA ALA A 317 29.78 62.87 25.28
C ALA A 317 29.49 61.95 26.48
N ALA A 318 29.19 60.68 26.24
CA ALA A 318 29.01 59.70 27.29
C ALA A 318 30.32 59.42 28.05
N ALA A 319 31.44 59.27 27.35
CA ALA A 319 32.74 59.09 27.98
C ALA A 319 33.12 60.28 28.88
N ALA A 320 32.90 61.51 28.40
CA ALA A 320 33.12 62.73 29.16
C ALA A 320 32.24 62.79 30.43
N ALA A 321 30.97 62.39 30.35
CA ALA A 321 30.08 62.35 31.50
C ALA A 321 30.50 61.32 32.56
N ILE A 322 31.20 60.25 32.17
CA ILE A 322 31.71 59.20 33.07
C ILE A 322 33.13 59.53 33.57
N GLY A 323 33.75 60.60 33.06
CA GLY A 323 35.13 60.97 33.40
C GLY A 323 36.19 60.04 32.79
N LEU A 324 35.86 59.40 31.66
CA LEU A 324 36.75 58.50 30.92
C LEU A 324 37.17 59.11 29.58
N PRO A 325 38.34 58.75 29.06
CA PRO A 325 38.73 59.17 27.71
C PRO A 325 37.79 58.56 26.66
N PRO A 326 37.57 59.24 25.52
CA PRO A 326 36.84 58.68 24.39
C PRO A 326 37.57 57.43 23.88
N GLY A 327 36.82 56.38 23.57
CA GLY A 327 37.35 55.09 23.13
C GLY A 327 36.60 54.58 21.91
N GLN A 328 36.93 53.36 21.49
CA GLN A 328 36.19 52.70 20.41
C GLN A 328 34.74 52.43 20.81
N ALA A 329 33.81 52.67 19.88
CA ALA A 329 32.40 52.34 20.01
C ALA A 329 32.07 51.11 19.16
N THR A 330 31.24 50.22 19.68
CA THR A 330 30.66 49.10 18.94
C THR A 330 29.22 49.43 18.59
N ILE A 331 28.90 49.38 17.29
CA ILE A 331 27.57 49.60 16.74
C ILE A 331 27.00 48.23 16.36
N ALA A 332 25.95 47.80 17.05
CA ALA A 332 25.22 46.59 16.73
C ALA A 332 23.88 46.94 16.08
N ILE A 333 23.79 46.77 14.77
CA ILE A 333 22.55 46.98 14.00
C ILE A 333 21.71 45.71 14.10
N GLN A 334 20.52 45.83 14.68
CA GLN A 334 19.65 44.71 15.04
C GLN A 334 18.27 44.88 14.40
N PRO A 335 18.08 44.45 13.14
CA PRO A 335 16.74 44.32 12.59
C PRO A 335 16.01 43.20 13.32
N ARG A 336 14.82 43.49 13.83
CA ARG A 336 13.93 42.52 14.47
C ARG A 336 12.72 42.34 13.58
N VAL A 337 12.61 41.16 12.98
CA VAL A 337 11.48 40.75 12.14
C VAL A 337 10.52 39.93 12.98
N THR A 338 9.25 40.31 12.99
CA THR A 338 8.17 39.56 13.64
C THR A 338 7.18 39.09 12.58
N THR A 339 7.04 37.78 12.41
CA THR A 339 6.08 37.20 11.45
C THR A 339 4.66 37.22 12.01
N ALA A 340 3.65 37.04 11.14
CA ALA A 340 2.24 36.99 11.54
C ALA A 340 1.94 35.91 12.61
N ASP A 341 2.68 34.80 12.59
CA ASP A 341 2.58 33.72 13.58
C ASP A 341 3.26 34.06 14.93
N GLY A 342 3.75 35.30 15.11
CA GLY A 342 4.45 35.76 16.30
C GLY A 342 5.90 35.30 16.42
N ALA A 343 6.48 34.71 15.37
CA ALA A 343 7.89 34.28 15.41
C ALA A 343 8.81 35.49 15.22
N THR A 344 9.80 35.62 16.09
CA THR A 344 10.80 36.70 16.01
C THR A 344 12.12 36.21 15.46
N PHE A 345 12.70 36.96 14.52
CA PHE A 345 14.05 36.77 14.00
C PHE A 345 14.83 38.07 14.16
N ALA A 346 15.91 38.05 14.96
CA ALA A 346 16.68 39.23 15.32
C ALA A 346 18.19 39.03 15.05
N PRO A 347 18.63 39.06 13.78
CA PRO A 347 20.04 39.02 13.45
C PRO A 347 20.74 40.32 13.88
N SER A 348 22.07 40.28 14.01
CA SER A 348 22.87 41.44 14.42
C SER A 348 24.10 41.60 13.54
N LEU A 349 24.33 42.79 13.00
CA LEU A 349 25.58 43.20 12.39
C LEU A 349 26.38 44.02 13.40
N LYS A 350 27.63 43.62 13.69
CA LYS A 350 28.50 44.32 14.63
C LYS A 350 29.59 45.06 13.88
N LEU A 351 29.67 46.37 14.12
CA LEU A 351 30.68 47.26 13.54
C LEU A 351 31.46 47.92 14.67
N ILE A 352 32.76 48.08 14.49
CA ILE A 352 33.64 48.83 15.38
C ILE A 352 33.89 50.19 14.75
N LEU A 353 33.53 51.25 15.47
CA LEU A 353 33.80 52.64 15.15
C LEU A 353 34.96 53.13 16.02
N THR A 354 35.98 53.65 15.34
CA THR A 354 37.12 54.35 15.95
C THR A 354 37.17 55.78 15.43
N PRO A 355 38.03 56.66 15.96
CA PRO A 355 38.25 57.98 15.37
C PRO A 355 38.75 57.94 13.91
N LEU A 356 39.36 56.83 13.48
CA LEU A 356 40.01 56.72 12.16
C LEU A 356 39.17 55.96 11.13
N GLN A 357 38.44 54.93 11.57
CA GLN A 357 37.71 54.04 10.66
C GLN A 357 36.49 53.39 11.31
N LEU A 358 35.56 52.95 10.45
CA LEU A 358 34.50 51.98 10.73
C LEU A 358 34.89 50.64 10.08
N SER A 359 34.76 49.54 10.81
CA SER A 359 35.09 48.19 10.30
C SER A 359 34.19 47.12 10.91
N LEU A 360 34.11 45.94 10.29
CA LEU A 360 33.46 44.77 10.91
C LEU A 360 34.16 44.39 12.22
N ALA A 361 33.40 43.95 13.22
CA ALA A 361 33.97 43.57 14.51
C ALA A 361 34.84 42.32 14.42
N SER A 362 34.52 41.41 13.51
CA SER A 362 35.37 40.29 13.11
C SER A 362 35.44 40.15 11.59
N PRO A 363 36.60 39.79 11.00
CA PRO A 363 36.68 39.39 9.60
C PRO A 363 35.79 38.18 9.26
N SER A 364 35.38 37.42 10.29
CA SER A 364 34.49 36.26 10.17
C SER A 364 33.00 36.59 10.40
N ASP A 365 32.67 37.86 10.68
CA ASP A 365 31.28 38.27 10.84
C ASP A 365 30.51 38.00 9.54
N LYS A 366 29.49 37.15 9.67
CA LYS A 366 28.68 36.73 8.54
C LYS A 366 27.78 37.89 8.14
N LEU A 367 28.05 38.47 6.98
CA LEU A 367 27.13 39.41 6.31
C LEU A 367 25.78 38.76 5.96
N ILE A 368 25.71 37.42 5.92
CA ILE A 368 24.47 36.67 5.73
C ILE A 368 24.15 35.89 7.00
N VAL A 369 23.10 36.29 7.70
CA VAL A 369 22.60 35.61 8.89
C VAL A 369 21.34 34.83 8.54
N LYS A 370 21.37 33.51 8.68
CA LYS A 370 20.21 32.62 8.47
C LYS A 370 19.65 32.22 9.82
N GLY A 371 18.33 32.27 9.96
CA GLY A 371 17.61 31.71 11.09
C GLY A 371 17.45 30.19 10.98
N THR A 372 16.77 29.62 11.96
CA THR A 372 16.37 28.22 11.96
C THR A 372 15.08 28.00 11.17
N ALA A 373 15.10 27.06 10.23
CA ALA A 373 13.89 26.57 9.59
C ALA A 373 12.99 25.90 10.63
N LYS A 374 11.71 26.29 10.69
CA LYS A 374 10.74 25.60 11.54
C LYS A 374 10.15 24.41 10.80
N PRO A 375 10.02 23.24 11.45
CA PRO A 375 9.26 22.14 10.88
C PRO A 375 7.82 22.59 10.66
N GLY A 376 7.28 22.34 9.47
CA GLY A 376 5.88 22.62 9.21
C GLY A 376 4.98 21.77 10.11
N GLN A 377 3.82 22.32 10.50
CA GLN A 377 2.81 21.57 11.26
C GLN A 377 2.36 20.35 10.44
N PRO A 378 2.35 19.14 11.02
CA PRO A 378 2.02 17.93 10.28
C PRO A 378 0.59 18.01 9.74
N VAL A 379 0.43 17.77 8.44
CA VAL A 379 -0.88 17.81 7.76
C VAL A 379 -1.43 16.39 7.69
N LEU A 380 -2.71 16.25 8.01
CA LEU A 380 -3.46 15.01 7.82
C LEU A 380 -3.75 14.84 6.33
N VAL A 381 -3.12 13.85 5.72
CA VAL A 381 -3.34 13.49 4.32
C VAL A 381 -4.01 12.11 4.26
N PRO A 382 -5.00 11.88 3.36
CA PRO A 382 -5.58 10.56 3.18
C PRO A 382 -4.50 9.51 2.89
N ARG A 383 -4.49 8.41 3.64
CA ARG A 383 -3.57 7.30 3.35
C ARG A 383 -4.00 6.68 2.03
N THR A 384 -3.06 6.54 1.10
CA THR A 384 -3.30 5.90 -0.18
C THR A 384 -2.77 4.47 -0.21
N LEU A 385 -3.43 3.61 -0.97
CA LEU A 385 -3.02 2.26 -1.27
C LEU A 385 -2.62 2.23 -2.74
N GLY A 386 -1.41 1.73 -3.00
CA GLY A 386 -0.82 1.73 -4.32
C GLY A 386 0.17 0.59 -4.49
N LEU A 387 0.41 0.20 -5.74
CA LEU A 387 1.47 -0.72 -6.10
C LEU A 387 2.56 0.08 -6.82
N SER A 388 3.83 -0.11 -6.45
CA SER A 388 4.98 0.46 -7.17
C SER A 388 4.94 2.00 -7.33
N GLY A 389 4.48 2.73 -6.30
CA GLY A 389 4.44 4.20 -6.32
C GLY A 389 3.25 4.82 -7.07
N HIS A 390 2.39 4.01 -7.69
CA HIS A 390 1.14 4.48 -8.30
C HIS A 390 -0.02 4.37 -7.32
N THR A 391 -0.68 5.50 -7.09
CA THR A 391 -1.89 5.60 -6.26
C THR A 391 -3.05 4.90 -6.97
N ILE A 392 -3.57 3.81 -6.41
CA ILE A 392 -4.73 3.10 -6.98
C ILE A 392 -6.02 3.61 -6.32
N MET A 393 -6.02 3.72 -4.99
CA MET A 393 -7.21 4.15 -4.23
C MET A 393 -6.83 4.66 -2.84
N THR A 394 -7.75 5.34 -2.16
CA THR A 394 -7.53 5.73 -0.75
C THR A 394 -7.86 4.57 0.19
N ALA A 395 -7.28 4.56 1.39
CA ALA A 395 -7.62 3.59 2.41
C ALA A 395 -9.11 3.65 2.77
N ALA A 396 -9.72 4.84 2.76
CA ALA A 396 -11.15 5.00 3.01
C ALA A 396 -12.01 4.30 1.93
N THR A 397 -11.68 4.48 0.65
CA THR A 397 -12.41 3.83 -0.45
C THR A 397 -12.17 2.32 -0.49
N ALA A 398 -10.98 1.86 -0.10
CA ALA A 398 -10.71 0.42 0.00
C ALA A 398 -11.50 -0.23 1.15
N ARG A 399 -11.70 0.48 2.26
CA ARG A 399 -12.55 0.02 3.36
C ARG A 399 -14.00 -0.14 2.92
N THR A 400 -14.58 0.88 2.28
CA THR A 400 -15.98 0.81 1.81
C THR A 400 -16.16 -0.29 0.77
N LEU A 401 -15.22 -0.43 -0.18
CA LEU A 401 -15.25 -1.48 -1.19
C LEU A 401 -15.20 -2.88 -0.55
N SER A 402 -14.35 -3.10 0.45
CA SER A 402 -14.26 -4.39 1.12
C SER A 402 -15.53 -4.74 1.88
N VAL A 403 -16.16 -3.80 2.59
CA VAL A 403 -17.45 -4.08 3.26
C VAL A 403 -18.54 -4.48 2.25
N VAL A 404 -18.62 -3.76 1.13
CA VAL A 404 -19.61 -4.05 0.08
C VAL A 404 -19.35 -5.43 -0.56
N LEU A 405 -18.09 -5.75 -0.84
CA LEU A 405 -17.69 -7.05 -1.38
C LEU A 405 -17.99 -8.19 -0.40
N ALA A 406 -17.66 -8.02 0.88
CA ALA A 406 -17.97 -8.99 1.93
C ALA A 406 -19.47 -9.31 2.00
N LEU A 407 -20.33 -8.28 1.96
CA LEU A 407 -21.79 -8.44 1.95
C LEU A 407 -22.27 -9.17 0.68
N GLY A 408 -21.71 -8.83 -0.48
CA GLY A 408 -22.02 -9.50 -1.75
C GLY A 408 -21.62 -10.98 -1.75
N ILE A 409 -20.45 -11.31 -1.19
CA ILE A 409 -19.94 -12.69 -1.06
C ILE A 409 -20.81 -13.50 -0.09
N LEU A 410 -21.23 -12.92 1.04
CA LEU A 410 -22.15 -13.56 1.99
C LEU A 410 -23.50 -13.87 1.34
N LEU A 411 -24.05 -12.92 0.56
CA LEU A 411 -25.31 -13.12 -0.16
C LEU A 411 -25.17 -14.21 -1.24
N ALA A 412 -24.07 -14.21 -2.00
CA ALA A 412 -23.79 -15.26 -2.99
C ALA A 412 -23.63 -16.64 -2.33
N ALA A 413 -22.95 -16.72 -1.18
CA ALA A 413 -22.81 -17.95 -0.40
C ALA A 413 -24.18 -18.44 0.14
N LEU A 414 -25.03 -17.54 0.62
CA LEU A 414 -26.39 -17.88 1.07
C LEU A 414 -27.24 -18.45 -0.07
N VAL A 415 -27.25 -17.77 -1.23
CA VAL A 415 -27.96 -18.26 -2.43
C VAL A 415 -27.40 -19.63 -2.85
N PHE A 416 -26.08 -19.81 -2.83
CA PHE A 416 -25.43 -21.07 -3.16
C PHE A 416 -25.87 -22.22 -2.23
N VAL A 417 -25.96 -21.97 -0.92
CA VAL A 417 -26.47 -22.93 0.07
C VAL A 417 -27.95 -23.25 -0.18
N LEU A 418 -28.79 -22.25 -0.49
CA LEU A 418 -30.20 -22.46 -0.80
C LEU A 418 -30.39 -23.30 -2.07
N VAL A 419 -29.58 -23.07 -3.11
CA VAL A 419 -29.58 -23.87 -4.33
C VAL A 419 -29.14 -25.30 -4.04
N LEU A 420 -28.10 -25.50 -3.22
CA LEU A 420 -27.68 -26.85 -2.80
C LEU A 420 -28.80 -27.60 -2.05
N ARG A 421 -29.48 -26.93 -1.12
CA ARG A 421 -30.63 -27.51 -0.39
C ARG A 421 -31.79 -27.89 -1.30
N ARG A 422 -32.08 -27.08 -2.32
CA ARG A 422 -33.12 -27.37 -3.31
C ARG A 422 -32.70 -28.43 -4.34
N SER A 423 -31.41 -28.69 -4.49
CA SER A 423 -30.85 -29.57 -5.52
C SER A 423 -30.53 -30.97 -5.02
N GLU A 424 -31.00 -31.40 -3.83
CA GLU A 424 -30.86 -32.79 -3.40
C GLU A 424 -31.45 -33.74 -4.45
N PRO A 425 -30.63 -34.53 -5.16
CA PRO A 425 -31.12 -35.44 -6.18
C PRO A 425 -31.21 -36.84 -5.59
N GLY A 426 -32.44 -37.29 -5.33
CA GLY A 426 -32.75 -38.72 -5.23
C GLY A 426 -33.91 -39.04 -4.30
N GLY A 427 -35.13 -39.03 -4.85
CA GLY A 427 -36.25 -39.75 -4.24
C GLY A 427 -35.88 -41.21 -3.96
N GLU A 428 -36.69 -41.89 -3.15
CA GLU A 428 -36.45 -43.25 -2.64
C GLU A 428 -35.98 -44.25 -3.71
N THR A 429 -36.54 -44.15 -4.92
CA THR A 429 -36.18 -44.96 -6.11
C THR A 429 -34.71 -44.82 -6.54
N ALA A 430 -34.14 -43.61 -6.47
CA ALA A 430 -32.74 -43.37 -6.82
C ALA A 430 -31.79 -43.98 -5.77
N LYS A 431 -32.18 -43.93 -4.48
CA LYS A 431 -31.44 -44.56 -3.38
C LYS A 431 -31.49 -46.09 -3.49
N ILE A 432 -32.64 -46.65 -3.85
CA ILE A 432 -32.82 -48.09 -4.09
C ILE A 432 -31.91 -48.58 -5.22
N ARG A 433 -31.92 -47.89 -6.38
CA ARG A 433 -31.12 -48.29 -7.54
C ARG A 433 -29.61 -48.18 -7.30
N GLN A 434 -29.17 -47.17 -6.54
CA GLN A 434 -27.76 -47.01 -6.19
C GLN A 434 -27.27 -48.13 -5.25
N ARG A 435 -28.10 -48.59 -4.31
CA ARG A 435 -27.70 -49.54 -3.27
C ARG A 435 -27.91 -51.00 -3.66
N TYR A 436 -28.98 -51.31 -4.39
CA TYR A 436 -29.42 -52.68 -4.68
C TYR A 436 -29.42 -52.98 -6.19
N GLY A 437 -28.74 -52.17 -7.01
CA GLY A 437 -28.75 -52.28 -8.46
C GLY A 437 -28.37 -53.66 -9.03
N SER A 438 -27.60 -54.47 -8.28
CA SER A 438 -27.24 -55.83 -8.66
C SER A 438 -28.37 -56.87 -8.49
N LEU A 439 -29.36 -56.59 -7.64
CA LEU A 439 -30.50 -57.48 -7.37
C LEU A 439 -31.74 -57.12 -8.19
N LEU A 440 -31.69 -56.03 -8.96
CA LEU A 440 -32.83 -55.47 -9.69
C LEU A 440 -32.83 -55.94 -11.16
N VAL A 441 -33.94 -56.54 -11.59
CA VAL A 441 -34.19 -56.92 -12.97
C VAL A 441 -35.37 -56.12 -13.51
N ARG A 442 -35.17 -55.39 -14.60
CA ARG A 442 -36.24 -54.63 -15.24
C ARG A 442 -37.13 -55.57 -16.07
N VAL A 443 -38.43 -55.56 -15.79
CA VAL A 443 -39.43 -56.38 -16.50
C VAL A 443 -40.56 -55.51 -17.08
N ASN A 444 -41.36 -56.09 -17.97
CA ASN A 444 -42.63 -55.49 -18.41
C ASN A 444 -43.73 -55.73 -17.36
N PRO A 445 -44.78 -54.89 -17.30
CA PRO A 445 -45.88 -55.08 -16.38
C PRO A 445 -46.52 -56.47 -16.57
N MET A 446 -46.57 -57.26 -15.51
CA MET A 446 -47.19 -58.58 -15.54
C MET A 446 -48.54 -58.54 -14.81
N PRO A 447 -49.61 -59.14 -15.37
CA PRO A 447 -50.86 -59.31 -14.63
C PRO A 447 -50.66 -60.31 -13.50
N THR A 448 -51.25 -60.03 -12.33
CA THR A 448 -51.23 -60.95 -11.19
C THR A 448 -51.97 -62.24 -11.58
N PRO A 449 -51.36 -63.43 -11.48
CA PRO A 449 -52.05 -64.69 -11.73
C PRO A 449 -53.26 -64.86 -10.80
N ALA A 450 -54.44 -65.21 -11.34
CA ALA A 450 -55.65 -65.42 -10.56
C ALA A 450 -55.45 -66.57 -9.55
N GLY A 451 -55.85 -66.36 -8.29
CA GLY A 451 -55.78 -67.37 -7.22
C GLY A 451 -54.50 -67.38 -6.38
N ARG A 452 -53.55 -66.44 -6.59
CA ARG A 452 -52.35 -66.30 -5.75
C ARG A 452 -52.43 -65.09 -4.80
N PRO A 453 -52.09 -65.25 -3.51
CA PRO A 453 -52.08 -64.12 -2.57
C PRO A 453 -50.99 -63.10 -2.95
N VAL A 454 -51.35 -61.82 -2.90
CA VAL A 454 -50.44 -60.68 -3.08
C VAL A 454 -50.27 -59.99 -1.72
N VAL A 455 -49.04 -59.91 -1.24
CA VAL A 455 -48.68 -59.29 0.03
C VAL A 455 -47.96 -57.98 -0.25
N ASN A 456 -48.56 -56.86 0.18
CA ASN A 456 -47.92 -55.55 0.10
C ASN A 456 -46.92 -55.40 1.24
N VAL A 457 -45.66 -55.15 0.89
CA VAL A 457 -44.57 -54.97 1.83
C VAL A 457 -44.36 -53.47 2.05
N PRO A 458 -44.37 -52.96 3.29
CA PRO A 458 -44.26 -51.53 3.57
C PRO A 458 -42.85 -50.96 3.37
N GLU A 459 -41.81 -51.80 3.50
CA GLU A 459 -40.41 -51.39 3.36
C GLU A 459 -39.69 -52.15 2.24
N PHE A 460 -38.98 -51.44 1.37
CA PHE A 460 -38.17 -52.06 0.32
C PHE A 460 -37.10 -53.03 0.88
N LYS A 461 -36.56 -52.74 2.06
CA LYS A 461 -35.55 -53.59 2.72
C LYS A 461 -36.07 -55.00 3.04
N THR A 462 -37.36 -55.12 3.35
CA THR A 462 -38.00 -56.42 3.61
C THR A 462 -38.05 -57.26 2.34
N LEU A 463 -38.30 -56.62 1.19
CA LEU A 463 -38.21 -57.26 -0.13
C LEU A 463 -36.79 -57.73 -0.46
N VAL A 464 -35.78 -56.94 -0.11
CA VAL A 464 -34.37 -57.35 -0.25
C VAL A 464 -34.06 -58.58 0.61
N ARG A 465 -34.51 -58.61 1.87
CA ARG A 465 -34.29 -59.77 2.75
C ARG A 465 -34.97 -61.04 2.22
N LEU A 466 -36.16 -60.92 1.64
CA LEU A 466 -36.87 -62.03 1.00
C LEU A 466 -36.11 -62.52 -0.25
N ALA A 467 -35.68 -61.58 -1.10
CA ALA A 467 -34.89 -61.87 -2.29
C ALA A 467 -33.56 -62.58 -1.94
N GLU A 468 -32.83 -62.08 -0.95
CA GLU A 468 -31.56 -62.67 -0.51
C GLU A 468 -31.73 -64.03 0.16
N ARG A 469 -32.77 -64.20 1.00
CA ARG A 469 -33.01 -65.47 1.72
C ARG A 469 -33.33 -66.63 0.78
N TYR A 470 -34.07 -66.37 -0.30
CA TYR A 470 -34.50 -67.38 -1.26
C TYR A 470 -33.69 -67.33 -2.57
N GLU A 471 -32.61 -66.56 -2.61
CA GLU A 471 -31.76 -66.34 -3.80
C GLU A 471 -32.52 -65.89 -5.05
N LEU A 472 -33.59 -65.12 -4.86
CA LEU A 472 -34.46 -64.59 -5.90
C LEU A 472 -34.02 -63.19 -6.36
N MET A 473 -34.36 -62.83 -7.59
CA MET A 473 -34.16 -61.48 -8.12
C MET A 473 -35.39 -60.61 -7.88
N ILE A 474 -35.17 -59.30 -7.66
CA ILE A 474 -36.24 -58.32 -7.51
C ILE A 474 -36.60 -57.79 -8.89
N MET A 475 -37.77 -58.16 -9.37
CA MET A 475 -38.30 -57.64 -10.63
C MET A 475 -38.91 -56.26 -10.41
N TYR A 476 -38.66 -55.32 -11.31
CA TYR A 476 -39.29 -54.00 -11.21
C TYR A 476 -39.73 -53.44 -12.56
N TRP A 477 -40.78 -52.64 -12.52
CA TRP A 477 -41.25 -51.86 -13.67
C TRP A 477 -41.78 -50.51 -13.19
N SER A 478 -41.96 -49.60 -14.15
CA SER A 478 -42.50 -48.26 -13.89
C SER A 478 -43.74 -48.02 -14.73
N ARG A 479 -44.81 -47.54 -14.10
CA ARG A 479 -46.04 -47.10 -14.77
C ARG A 479 -46.54 -45.83 -14.10
N ASN A 480 -46.84 -44.79 -14.88
CA ASN A 480 -47.37 -43.52 -14.37
C ASN A 480 -46.55 -42.93 -13.19
N ASN A 481 -45.22 -42.96 -13.28
CA ASN A 481 -44.30 -42.44 -12.27
C ASN A 481 -44.30 -43.19 -10.91
N ILE A 482 -44.94 -44.35 -10.84
CA ILE A 482 -44.88 -45.29 -9.70
C ILE A 482 -43.97 -46.44 -10.12
N GLU A 483 -42.88 -46.67 -9.39
CA GLU A 483 -42.05 -47.86 -9.56
C GLU A 483 -42.58 -48.98 -8.65
N THR A 484 -42.89 -50.13 -9.26
CA THR A 484 -43.34 -51.33 -8.54
C THR A 484 -42.22 -52.35 -8.55
N TYR A 485 -41.90 -52.88 -7.38
CA TYR A 485 -40.87 -53.87 -7.11
C TYR A 485 -41.51 -55.14 -6.57
N VAL A 486 -41.10 -56.30 -7.11
CA VAL A 486 -41.77 -57.58 -6.87
C VAL A 486 -40.77 -58.72 -6.70
N VAL A 487 -41.06 -59.60 -5.75
CA VAL A 487 -40.42 -60.92 -5.58
C VAL A 487 -41.53 -61.97 -5.52
N GLN A 488 -41.33 -63.10 -6.20
CA GLN A 488 -42.31 -64.17 -6.32
C GLN A 488 -41.73 -65.47 -5.76
N ASP A 489 -42.40 -66.04 -4.75
CA ASP A 489 -41.94 -67.22 -4.02
C ASP A 489 -43.09 -68.24 -3.88
N GLU A 490 -42.88 -69.48 -4.35
CA GLU A 490 -43.74 -70.69 -4.26
C GLU A 490 -45.28 -70.52 -4.21
N GLY A 491 -45.83 -69.45 -4.80
CA GLY A 491 -47.28 -69.19 -4.82
C GLY A 491 -47.71 -67.84 -4.25
N THR A 492 -46.83 -67.11 -3.55
CA THR A 492 -47.09 -65.78 -3.00
C THR A 492 -46.30 -64.70 -3.74
N THR A 493 -46.91 -63.54 -3.97
CA THR A 493 -46.24 -62.39 -4.62
C THR A 493 -46.07 -61.26 -3.62
N TYR A 494 -44.83 -60.89 -3.34
CA TYR A 494 -44.50 -59.76 -2.46
C TYR A 494 -44.26 -58.51 -3.30
N VAL A 495 -44.99 -57.43 -2.99
CA VAL A 495 -44.98 -56.20 -3.80
C VAL A 495 -44.65 -55.00 -2.92
N TYR A 496 -43.75 -54.15 -3.38
CA TYR A 496 -43.51 -52.81 -2.83
C TYR A 496 -43.68 -51.80 -3.95
N ARG A 497 -44.43 -50.74 -3.66
CA ARG A 497 -44.64 -49.63 -4.58
C ARG A 497 -43.95 -48.43 -3.97
N SER A 498 -43.06 -47.79 -4.73
CA SER A 498 -42.56 -46.48 -4.33
C SER A 498 -43.73 -45.51 -4.40
N ASP A 499 -44.14 -44.94 -3.28
CA ASP A 499 -45.21 -43.93 -3.28
C ASP A 499 -44.83 -42.80 -4.24
N GLY A 500 -45.62 -42.65 -5.30
CA GLY A 500 -45.46 -41.59 -6.28
C GLY A 500 -45.91 -40.22 -5.77
N SER A 501 -46.20 -40.10 -4.47
CA SER A 501 -46.85 -38.94 -3.86
C SER A 501 -46.00 -38.36 -2.72
N ASP A 502 -45.38 -37.23 -3.00
CA ASP A 502 -44.87 -36.26 -2.03
C ASP A 502 -46.02 -35.54 -1.28
N SER A 503 -47.06 -36.28 -0.89
CA SER A 503 -48.20 -35.77 -0.14
C SER A 503 -48.48 -36.71 1.04
N ARG A 504 -47.85 -36.41 2.17
CA ARG A 504 -48.36 -36.83 3.48
C ARG A 504 -49.75 -36.24 3.67
N THR A 505 -50.78 -37.04 3.45
CA THR A 505 -52.06 -36.86 4.13
C THR A 505 -52.11 -37.94 5.21
N PRO A 506 -52.15 -37.60 6.51
CA PRO A 506 -52.41 -38.60 7.52
C PRO A 506 -53.78 -39.20 7.27
N LEU A 507 -53.88 -40.53 7.33
CA LEU A 507 -55.13 -41.26 7.43
C LEU A 507 -55.90 -40.72 8.64
N ASP A 508 -56.97 -39.98 8.38
CA ASP A 508 -58.00 -39.70 9.35
C ASP A 508 -58.86 -40.95 9.49
N LEU A 509 -58.76 -41.61 10.64
CA LEU A 509 -59.45 -42.86 10.96
C LEU A 509 -60.86 -42.62 11.53
N ASP A 510 -61.42 -41.40 11.44
CA ASP A 510 -62.76 -41.08 11.98
C ASP A 510 -63.89 -40.98 10.93
N ALA A 511 -63.66 -41.31 9.65
CA ALA A 511 -64.67 -41.19 8.59
C ALA A 511 -65.35 -42.51 8.15
N LEU A 512 -65.49 -43.51 9.04
CA LEU A 512 -66.33 -44.71 8.81
C LEU A 512 -67.34 -44.94 9.94
N ALA A 513 -68.08 -43.90 10.32
CA ALA A 513 -69.27 -43.99 11.14
C ALA A 513 -70.41 -43.12 10.58
N THR A 514 -70.80 -43.35 9.33
CA THR A 514 -72.14 -43.04 8.79
C THR A 514 -72.28 -43.60 7.37
N LEU A 515 -72.76 -44.84 7.29
CA LEU A 515 -73.78 -45.34 6.36
C LEU A 515 -74.07 -46.81 6.67
#